data_AF-A0A0L0BH92-F1
#
_entry.id   AF-A0A0L0BH92-F1
#
_cell.length_a   1.000
_cell.length_b   1.000
_cell.length_c   1.000
_cell.angle_alpha   90.00
_cell.angle_beta   90.00
_cell.angle_gamma   90.00
#
_symmetry.space_group_name_H-M   'P 1'
#
loop_
_entity.id
_entity.type
_entity.pdbx_description
1 polymer ?
#
loop_
_entity_poly.entity_id
_entity_poly.type
_entity_poly.pdbx_seq_one_letter_code
_entity_poly.pdbx_strand_id
1 'polypeptide(L)' 'MYAWIFRTLPGPLWLRIIFSVILVLAAVAMLMLYVFPWVSQFNPLTDSTIGSPDS' A
#
# COMPACT_ATOMS: atom_id res chain seq x y z
N MET A 1 -21.45 -37.06 10.16
CA MET A 1 -22.51 -36.03 10.08
C MET A 1 -22.14 -34.69 10.77
N TYR A 2 -20.87 -34.27 10.73
CA TYR A 2 -20.48 -32.85 10.90
C TYR A 2 -19.62 -32.35 9.71
N ALA A 3 -19.34 -33.23 8.75
CA ALA A 3 -18.47 -32.97 7.61
C ALA A 3 -19.10 -32.08 6.52
N TRP A 4 -20.39 -31.73 6.64
CA TRP A 4 -21.08 -30.91 5.66
C TRP A 4 -20.93 -29.40 5.94
N ILE A 5 -20.78 -29.00 7.21
CA ILE A 5 -20.58 -27.59 7.59
C ILE A 5 -19.24 -27.04 7.07
N PHE A 6 -18.19 -27.87 7.02
CA PHE A 6 -16.87 -27.46 6.54
C PHE A 6 -16.76 -27.42 5.00
N ARG A 7 -17.83 -27.82 4.28
CA ARG A 7 -17.85 -27.90 2.82
C ARG A 7 -18.58 -26.73 2.15
N THR A 8 -19.32 -25.93 2.93
CA THR A 8 -20.22 -24.88 2.42
C THR A 8 -19.73 -23.46 2.68
N LEU A 9 -18.58 -23.26 3.33
CA LEU A 9 -18.00 -21.92 3.44
C LEU A 9 -17.28 -21.56 2.13
N PRO A 10 -17.80 -20.56 1.37
CA PRO A 10 -17.33 -20.26 0.03
C PRO A 10 -15.95 -19.62 0.09
N GLY A 11 -14.94 -20.39 -0.33
CA GLY A 11 -13.56 -19.96 -0.52
C GLY A 11 -12.58 -20.56 0.51
N PRO A 12 -11.47 -21.20 0.05
CA PRO A 12 -10.44 -21.68 0.96
C PRO A 12 -9.87 -20.50 1.74
N LEU A 13 -9.56 -20.72 3.03
CA LEU A 13 -8.99 -19.71 3.93
C LEU A 13 -7.79 -18.98 3.30
N TRP A 14 -7.00 -19.68 2.50
CA TRP A 14 -5.89 -19.16 1.70
C TRP A 14 -6.30 -18.07 0.70
N LEU A 15 -7.45 -18.17 0.03
CA LEU A 15 -7.89 -17.16 -0.93
C LEU A 15 -8.21 -15.83 -0.22
N ARG A 16 -8.79 -15.90 0.99
CA ARG A 16 -9.07 -14.72 1.82
C ARG A 16 -7.77 -14.04 2.27
N ILE A 17 -6.77 -14.83 2.65
CA ILE A 17 -5.43 -14.33 2.99
C ILE A 17 -4.79 -13.65 1.78
N ILE A 18 -4.79 -14.32 0.62
CA ILE A 18 -4.20 -13.77 -0.61
C ILE A 18 -4.85 -12.44 -0.97
N PHE A 19 -6.19 -12.36 -0.92
CA PHE A 19 -6.90 -11.12 -1.24
C PHE A 19 -6.57 -10.00 -0.23
N SER A 20 -6.47 -10.33 1.06
CA SER A 20 -6.05 -9.37 2.09
C SER A 20 -4.63 -8.88 1.86
N VAL A 21 -3.69 -9.77 1.51
CA VAL A 21 -2.29 -9.42 1.23
C VAL A 21 -2.21 -8.51 0.00
N ILE A 22 -2.95 -8.83 -1.06
CA ILE A 22 -3.02 -7.99 -2.27
C ILE A 22 -3.55 -6.60 -1.94
N LEU A 23 -4.59 -6.49 -1.11
CA LEU A 23 -5.15 -5.19 -0.70
C LEU A 23 -4.12 -4.35 0.07
N VAL A 24 -3.39 -4.98 1.00
CA VAL A 24 -2.31 -4.31 1.73
C VAL A 24 -1.19 -3.88 0.80
N LEU A 25 -0.73 -4.74 -0.10
CA LEU A 25 0.30 -4.40 -1.09
C LEU A 25 -0.14 -3.27 -2.01
N ALA A 26 -1.39 -3.28 -2.46
CA ALA A 26 -1.97 -2.22 -3.27
C ALA A 26 -2.01 -0.89 -2.50
N ALA A 27 -2.39 -0.92 -1.22
CA ALA A 27 -2.38 0.28 -0.37
C ALA A 27 -0.96 0.83 -0.19
N VAL A 28 0.02 -0.03 0.10
CA VAL A 28 1.43 0.38 0.23
C VAL A 28 1.98 0.94 -1.08
N ALA A 29 1.68 0.30 -2.22
CA ALA A 29 2.07 0.79 -3.53
C ALA A 29 1.43 2.14 -3.85
N MET A 30 0.15 2.32 -3.53
CA MET A 30 -0.55 3.60 -3.71
C MET A 30 0.05 4.70 -2.81
N LEU A 31 0.39 4.37 -1.57
CA LEU A 31 1.09 5.29 -0.67
C LEU A 31 2.46 5.70 -1.24
N MET A 32 3.25 4.76 -1.74
CA MET A 32 4.58 5.05 -2.30
C MET A 32 4.52 5.79 -3.64
N LEU A 33 3.68 5.37 -4.57
CA LEU A 33 3.63 5.91 -5.93
C LEU A 33 2.82 7.21 -6.04
N TYR A 34 1.86 7.43 -5.14
CA TYR A 34 0.94 8.57 -5.24
C TYR A 34 0.99 9.50 -4.03
N VAL A 35 0.90 8.94 -2.81
CA VAL A 35 0.87 9.78 -1.60
C VAL A 35 2.24 10.40 -1.33
N PHE A 36 3.32 9.65 -1.47
CA PHE A 36 4.67 10.15 -1.24
C PHE A 36 5.04 11.34 -2.14
N PRO A 37 4.87 11.30 -3.49
CA PRO A 37 5.13 12.46 -4.33
C PRO A 37 4.16 13.62 -4.07
N TRP A 38 2.92 13.32 -3.68
CA TRP A 38 1.95 14.36 -3.28
C TRP A 38 2.30 15.01 -1.94
N VAL A 39 2.93 14.30 -1.00
CA VAL A 39 3.41 14.88 0.26
C VAL A 39 4.73 15.61 0.06
N SER A 40 5.61 15.12 -0.81
CA SER A 40 6.94 15.73 -1.02
C SER A 40 6.87 17.17 -1.52
N GLN A 41 5.84 17.55 -2.29
CA GLN A 41 5.62 18.96 -2.69
C GLN A 41 5.35 19.90 -1.49
N PHE A 42 4.87 19.38 -0.36
CA PHE A 42 4.61 20.16 0.85
C PHE A 42 5.75 20.08 1.85
N ASN A 43 6.81 19.32 1.56
CA ASN A 43 7.93 19.12 2.46
C ASN A 43 9.03 20.16 2.16
N PRO A 44 9.15 21.25 2.92
CA PRO A 44 10.18 22.27 2.69
C PRO A 44 11.61 21.76 2.93
N LEU A 45 11.79 20.52 3.40
CA LEU A 45 13.10 19.88 3.55
C LEU A 45 13.68 19.35 2.22
N THR A 46 12.88 19.27 1.15
CA THR A 46 13.38 18.91 -0.19
C THR A 46 13.89 20.12 -0.98
N ASP A 47 13.73 21.34 -0.45
CA ASP A 47 14.35 22.53 -1.01
C ASP A 47 15.88 22.47 -0.77
N SER A 48 16.64 22.37 -1.86
CA SER A 48 18.10 22.32 -1.83
C SER A 48 18.65 23.62 -1.25
N THR A 49 19.07 23.60 0.02
CA THR A 49 19.76 24.71 0.69
C THR A 49 21.22 24.92 0.21
N ILE A 50 21.70 24.11 -0.73
CA ILE A 50 23.02 24.30 -1.35
C ILE A 50 22.83 25.31 -2.48
N GLY A 51 23.28 26.54 -2.23
CA GLY A 51 22.89 27.74 -2.94
C GLY A 51 23.05 27.68 -4.45
N SER A 52 22.07 28.25 -5.14
CA SER A 52 22.34 28.91 -6.42
C SER A 52 23.43 29.95 -6.14
N PRO A 53 24.65 29.80 -6.68
CA PRO A 53 25.62 30.87 -6.64
C PRO A 53 25.03 31.98 -7.51
N ASP A 54 24.56 33.03 -6.87
CA ASP A 54 24.29 34.30 -7.51
C ASP A 54 25.64 34.88 -7.97
N SER A 55 26.17 34.41 -9.10
CA SER A 55 27.30 35.03 -9.83
C SER A 55 27.53 34.40 -11.20
#